data_AF-A0AAI8X7U4-F1
#
_entry.id   AF-A0AAI8X7U4-F1
#
_cell.length_a   1.000
_cell.length_b   1.000
_cell.length_c   1.000
_cell.angle_alpha   90.00
_cell.angle_beta   90.00
_cell.angle_gamma   90.00
#
_symmetry.space_group_name_H-M   'P 1'
#
loop_
_entity.id
_entity.type
_entity.pdbx_description
1 polymer ?
#
loop_
_entity_poly.entity_id
_entity_poly.type
_entity_poly.pdbx_seq_one_letter_code
_entity_poly.pdbx_strand_id
1 'polypeptide(L)' 'MSEQPETTYVVSVYEAPNWRTVLTTNDKAKALAWAREIGDNVRVEEITPKPIKR' A
#
# COMPACT_ATOMS: atom_id res chain seq x y z
N MET A 1 5.33 -8.29 -23.01
CA MET A 1 4.99 -8.18 -21.58
C MET A 1 4.27 -6.86 -21.43
N SER A 2 3.01 -6.87 -21.02
CA SER A 2 2.21 -5.65 -20.92
C SER A 2 2.74 -4.77 -19.81
N GLU A 3 3.36 -3.64 -20.17
CA GLU A 3 3.86 -2.60 -19.25
C GLU A 3 2.70 -1.78 -18.66
N GLN A 4 1.61 -2.45 -18.27
CA GLN A 4 0.56 -1.79 -17.51
C GLN A 4 1.11 -1.56 -16.11
N PRO A 5 1.08 -0.31 -15.59
CA PRO A 5 1.54 -0.05 -14.25
C PRO A 5 0.65 -0.81 -13.27
N GLU A 6 1.20 -1.87 -12.67
CA GLU A 6 0.50 -2.64 -11.64
C GLU A 6 0.26 -1.70 -10.45
N THR A 7 -1.02 -1.43 -10.16
CA THR A 7 -1.41 -0.57 -9.04
C THR A 7 -0.91 -1.19 -7.74
N THR A 8 0.07 -0.55 -7.11
CA THR A 8 0.63 -1.00 -5.84
C THR A 8 -0.03 -0.25 -4.70
N TYR A 9 -0.65 -0.98 -3.79
CA TYR A 9 -1.22 -0.47 -2.56
C TYR A 9 -0.16 -0.54 -1.46
N VAL A 10 0.13 0.60 -0.86
CA VAL A 10 1.06 0.75 0.25
C VAL A 10 0.25 0.98 1.51
N VAL A 11 0.30 0.03 2.44
CA VAL A 11 -0.32 0.09 3.76
C VAL A 11 0.75 0.49 4.77
N SER A 12 0.59 1.65 5.39
CA SER A 12 1.50 2.17 6.41
C SER A 12 0.85 2.09 7.78
N VAL A 13 1.51 1.42 8.71
CA VAL A 13 1.03 1.21 10.08
C VAL A 13 1.85 2.05 11.04
N TYR A 14 1.18 2.79 11.93
CA TYR A 14 1.81 3.59 12.97
C TYR A 14 1.62 2.90 14.34
N GLU A 15 2.62 2.15 14.79
CA GLU A 15 2.53 1.47 16.10
C GLU A 15 2.93 2.42 17.25
N ALA A 16 3.76 3.41 16.95
CA ALA A 16 4.24 4.45 17.88
C ALA A 16 4.56 5.72 17.06
N PRO A 17 4.67 6.92 17.68
CA PRO A 17 4.93 8.18 16.95
C PRO A 17 6.15 8.16 16.02
N ASN A 18 7.11 7.24 16.23
CA ASN A 18 8.31 7.09 15.41
C ASN A 18 8.44 5.71 14.73
N TRP A 19 7.51 4.77 14.95
CA TRP A 19 7.58 3.42 14.40
C TRP A 19 6.55 3.25 13.29
N ARG A 20 7.02 3.19 12.03
CA ARG A 20 6.19 3.00 10.84
C ARG A 20 6.56 1.69 10.15
N THR A 21 5.63 0.74 10.13
CA THR A 21 5.75 -0.49 9.33
C THR A 21 5.05 -0.27 8.00
N VAL A 22 5.75 -0.45 6.87
CA VAL A 22 5.19 -0.26 5.52
C VAL A 22 5.03 -1.62 4.85
N LEU A 23 3.79 -2.01 4.56
CA LEU A 23 3.42 -3.21 3.82
C LEU A 23 3.01 -2.81 2.41
N THR A 24 3.53 -3.48 1.39
CA THR A 24 3.17 -3.20 -0.01
C THR A 24 2.52 -4.42 -0.63
N THR A 25 1.40 -4.24 -1.33
CA THR A 25 0.70 -5.31 -2.06
C THR A 25 0.06 -4.77 -3.33
N ASN A 26 0.01 -5.56 -4.39
CA ASN A 26 -0.74 -5.21 -5.60
C ASN A 26 -2.24 -5.56 -5.48
N ASP A 27 -2.65 -6.20 -4.37
CA ASP A 27 -4.01 -6.64 -4.12
C ASP A 27 -4.76 -5.65 -3.20
N LYS A 28 -5.70 -4.91 -3.79
CA LYS A 28 -6.56 -3.96 -3.05
C LYS A 28 -7.29 -4.60 -1.87
N ALA A 29 -7.85 -5.79 -2.10
CA ALA A 29 -8.59 -6.52 -1.07
C ALA A 29 -7.70 -6.91 0.11
N LYS A 30 -6.45 -7.28 -0.17
CA LYS A 30 -5.45 -7.62 0.85
C LYS A 30 -5.01 -6.38 1.64
N ALA A 31 -4.81 -5.25 0.95
CA ALA A 31 -4.48 -3.98 1.58
C ALA A 31 -5.59 -3.51 2.55
N LEU A 32 -6.85 -3.64 2.13
CA LEU A 32 -8.02 -3.31 2.95
C LEU A 32 -8.23 -4.30 4.10
N ALA A 33 -7.94 -5.59 3.89
CA ALA A 33 -7.98 -6.59 4.96
C ALA A 33 -6.95 -6.28 6.05
N TRP A 34 -5.70 -6.00 5.66
CA TRP A 34 -4.67 -5.56 6.60
C TRP A 34 -5.04 -4.28 7.34
N ALA A 35 -5.60 -3.28 6.64
CA ALA A 35 -6.08 -2.08 7.30
C ALA A 35 -7.15 -2.37 8.36
N ARG A 36 -8.07 -3.29 8.07
CA ARG A 36 -9.10 -3.71 9.04
C ARG A 36 -8.54 -4.49 10.22
N GLU A 37 -7.55 -5.36 10.00
CA GLU A 37 -6.90 -6.13 11.07
C GLU A 37 -6.05 -5.26 11.99
N ILE A 38 -5.47 -4.17 11.46
CA ILE A 38 -4.55 -3.28 12.17
C ILE A 38 -5.30 -2.17 12.94
N GLY A 39 -6.44 -1.69 12.42
CA GLY A 39 -7.26 -0.68 13.08
C GLY A 39 -6.84 0.78 12.79
N ASP A 40 -7.16 1.70 13.70
CA ASP A 40 -7.14 3.16 13.46
C ASP A 40 -5.77 3.75 13.07
N ASN A 41 -4.67 3.08 13.36
CA ASN A 41 -3.33 3.59 13.10
C ASN A 41 -2.77 3.24 11.71
N VAL A 42 -3.62 2.89 10.76
CA VAL A 42 -3.22 2.46 9.42
C VAL A 42 -3.61 3.48 8.34
N ARG A 43 -2.70 3.74 7.40
CA ARG A 43 -2.94 4.56 6.21
C ARG A 43 -2.67 3.74 4.97
N VAL A 44 -3.66 3.59 4.11
CA VAL A 44 -3.53 2.94 2.80
C VAL A 44 -3.32 4.01 1.72
N GLU A 45 -2.21 3.94 1.01
CA GLU A 45 -1.88 4.80 -0.13
C GLU A 45 -1.89 3.95 -1.40
N GLU A 46 -2.70 4.32 -2.38
CA GLU A 46 -2.72 3.69 -3.70
C GLU A 46 -1.64 4.39 -4.56
N ILE A 47 -0.58 3.67 -4.90
CA ILE A 47 0.48 4.14 -5.78
C ILE A 47 0.29 3.45 -7.12
N THR A 48 -0.26 4.18 -8.10
CA THR A 48 -0.14 3.78 -9.50
C THR A 48 1.23 4.24 -9.99
N PRO A 49 2.17 3.32 -10.30
CA PRO A 49 3.44 3.75 -10.86
C PRO A 49 3.16 4.51 -12.15
N LYS A 50 3.64 5.75 -12.26
CA LYS A 50 3.56 6.48 -13.52
C LYS A 50 4.39 5.69 -14.54
N PRO A 51 3.87 5.39 -15.73
CA PRO A 51 4.66 4.70 -16.74
C PRO A 51 5.91 5.54 -17.01
N ILE A 52 7.08 4.98 -16.71
CA ILE A 52 8.35 5.58 -17.09
C ILE A 52 8.39 5.47 -18.61
N LYS A 53 8.12 6.57 -19.31
CA LYS A 53 8.35 6.64 -20.76
C LYS A 53 9.86 6.50 -20.95
N ARG A 54 10.31 5.30 -21.31
CA ARG A 54 11.68 5.02 -21.70
C ARG A 54 11.89 5.37 -23.17
#